data_AF-A0A7V2UHB1-F1
#
_entry.id   AF-A0A7V2UHB1-F1
#
_cell.length_a   1.000
_cell.length_b   1.000
_cell.length_c   1.000
_cell.angle_alpha   90.00
_cell.angle_beta   90.00
_cell.angle_gamma   90.00
#
_symmetry.space_group_name_H-M   'P 1'
#
loop_
_entity.id
_entity.type
_entity.pdbx_description
1 polymer ?
#
loop_
_entity_poly.entity_id
_entity_poly.type
_entity_poly.pdbx_seq_one_letter_code
_entity_poly.pdbx_strand_id
1 'polypeptide(L)'
;DAKKRLLRMIGDPAARYREDPVRIIRAVRFAAKLNGVGFKLEEKTRAPIAASLGLLADIPQSRLFDEMLKLLQTGHALASIEQLQAAGLAQGIYPLLDLVVQRAQDPFVRSALLDTDRRVGEGKPVAPSFLLACVLWSDVREGWQRRLKAGVPPFPALHEAVDEVFESRIGDVSGRGKLGADMREIWTMQPRFDKRTGSSPFSLVEQPRFRAGFDFLRLRALVGELDEELAHWWETFSLASEPVRRDMVDEIRLAQQRAKSRSPGKSEGKGGRGAGGGRVVRAPAEPREDVAAEPEAFDEGIEGAEEGAAPAKKRRRRRRKPAGGGAGPAEPGTAAE
;
A
#
# COMPACT_ATOMS: atom_id res chain seq x y z
N ASP A 1 -26.48 22.98 14.91
CA ASP A 1 -26.15 21.66 14.32
C ASP A 1 -25.03 20.94 15.06
N ALA A 2 -23.88 21.58 15.35
CA ALA A 2 -22.81 20.97 16.16
C ALA A 2 -23.30 20.41 17.53
N LYS A 3 -24.05 21.19 18.32
CA LYS A 3 -24.66 20.71 19.60
C LYS A 3 -25.62 19.53 19.40
N LYS A 4 -26.29 19.45 18.24
CA LYS A 4 -27.25 18.39 17.89
C LYS A 4 -26.57 17.21 17.18
N ARG A 5 -25.25 17.27 16.95
CA ARG A 5 -24.47 16.30 16.18
C ARG A 5 -25.14 15.98 14.83
N LEU A 6 -25.51 17.03 14.10
CA LEU A 6 -26.19 16.90 12.80
C LEU A 6 -25.35 17.52 11.70
N LEU A 7 -25.12 16.77 10.62
CA LEU A 7 -24.51 17.27 9.39
C LEU A 7 -25.62 17.73 8.44
N ARG A 8 -25.60 19.02 8.09
CA ARG A 8 -26.60 19.66 7.24
C ARG A 8 -25.91 20.43 6.11
N MET A 9 -26.43 20.28 4.90
CA MET A 9 -26.05 21.12 3.77
C MET A 9 -26.59 22.54 3.98
N ILE A 10 -25.77 23.56 3.69
CA ILE A 10 -26.21 24.95 3.72
C ILE A 10 -27.01 25.23 2.45
N GLY A 11 -28.27 25.69 2.61
CA GLY A 11 -29.19 25.97 1.51
C GLY A 11 -30.01 24.74 1.09
N ASP A 12 -30.54 24.75 -0.14
CA ASP A 12 -31.26 23.61 -0.71
C ASP A 12 -30.28 22.52 -1.18
N PRO A 13 -30.28 21.30 -0.59
CA PRO A 13 -29.33 20.25 -0.95
C PRO A 13 -29.36 19.87 -2.44
N ALA A 14 -30.53 19.79 -3.06
CA ALA A 14 -30.67 19.43 -4.46
C ALA A 14 -30.07 20.47 -5.41
N ALA A 15 -30.25 21.77 -5.13
CA ALA A 15 -29.56 22.84 -5.85
C ALA A 15 -28.04 22.78 -5.66
N ARG A 16 -27.57 22.53 -4.44
CA ARG A 16 -26.13 22.50 -4.14
C ARG A 16 -25.41 21.31 -4.79
N TYR A 17 -26.05 20.15 -4.90
CA TYR A 17 -25.49 19.01 -5.62
C TYR A 17 -25.44 19.24 -7.13
N ARG A 18 -26.38 19.98 -7.71
CA ARG A 18 -26.32 20.39 -9.13
C ARG A 18 -25.23 21.40 -9.43
N GLU A 19 -25.00 22.35 -8.52
CA GLU A 19 -23.94 23.35 -8.66
C GLU A 19 -22.54 22.73 -8.55
N ASP A 20 -22.34 21.77 -7.63
CA ASP A 20 -21.07 21.08 -7.44
C ASP A 20 -21.31 19.64 -6.94
N PRO A 21 -21.41 18.67 -7.88
CA PRO A 21 -21.67 17.26 -7.58
C PRO A 21 -20.68 16.63 -6.59
N VAL A 22 -19.44 17.13 -6.53
CA VAL A 22 -18.41 16.65 -5.58
C VAL A 22 -18.85 16.80 -4.12
N ARG A 23 -19.81 17.70 -3.83
CA ARG A 23 -20.41 17.83 -2.50
C ARG A 23 -21.07 16.56 -1.99
N ILE A 24 -21.50 15.66 -2.88
CA ILE A 24 -22.02 14.34 -2.53
C ILE A 24 -20.93 13.52 -1.82
N ILE A 25 -19.76 13.37 -2.46
CA ILE A 25 -18.62 12.63 -1.92
C ILE A 25 -18.15 13.26 -0.60
N ARG A 26 -18.13 14.59 -0.54
CA ARG A 26 -17.77 15.34 0.68
C ARG A 26 -18.76 15.08 1.83
N ALA A 27 -20.06 15.06 1.55
CA ALA A 27 -21.08 14.80 2.56
C ALA A 27 -20.90 13.40 3.17
N VAL A 28 -20.66 12.39 2.32
CA VAL A 28 -20.37 11.02 2.77
C VAL A 28 -19.08 10.96 3.59
N ARG A 29 -18.00 11.59 3.11
CA ARG A 29 -16.72 11.66 3.84
C ARG A 29 -16.88 12.28 5.23
N PHE A 30 -17.63 13.39 5.35
CA PHE A 30 -17.87 14.02 6.65
C PHE A 30 -18.77 13.17 7.55
N ALA A 31 -19.78 12.50 6.98
CA ALA A 31 -20.64 11.57 7.72
C ALA A 31 -19.80 10.44 8.31
N ALA A 32 -18.92 9.82 7.53
CA ALA A 32 -18.02 8.77 8.00
C ALA A 32 -17.04 9.27 9.07
N LYS A 33 -16.36 10.40 8.81
CA LYS A 33 -15.39 10.99 9.74
C LYS A 33 -15.98 11.30 11.12
N LEU A 34 -17.21 11.82 11.15
CA LEU A 34 -17.84 12.25 12.41
C LEU A 34 -18.79 11.20 13.00
N ASN A 35 -18.93 10.03 12.37
CA ASN A 35 -19.79 8.95 12.85
C ASN A 35 -19.37 8.49 14.26
N GLY A 36 -18.06 8.34 14.50
CA GLY A 36 -17.52 7.91 15.79
C GLY A 36 -17.79 8.88 16.95
N VAL A 37 -18.03 10.17 16.66
CA VAL A 37 -18.43 11.19 17.66
C VAL A 37 -19.95 11.42 17.67
N GLY A 38 -20.72 10.57 16.96
CA GLY A 38 -22.18 10.53 16.97
C GLY A 38 -22.86 11.54 16.04
N PHE A 39 -22.17 12.10 15.04
CA PHE A 39 -22.83 12.92 14.03
C PHE A 39 -23.62 12.07 13.05
N LYS A 40 -24.81 12.55 12.67
CA LYS A 40 -25.65 11.93 11.65
C LYS A 40 -25.91 12.90 10.50
N LEU A 41 -26.03 12.38 9.29
CA LEU A 41 -26.46 13.17 8.14
C LEU A 41 -27.95 13.49 8.24
N GLU A 42 -28.31 14.76 8.06
CA GLU A 42 -29.72 15.17 8.05
C GLU A 42 -30.47 14.51 6.89
N GLU A 43 -31.69 14.04 7.14
CA GLU A 43 -32.52 13.37 6.14
C GLU A 43 -32.75 14.23 4.88
N LYS A 44 -32.98 15.54 5.03
CA LYS A 44 -33.11 16.47 3.89
C LYS A 44 -31.84 16.56 3.06
N THR A 45 -30.67 16.47 3.71
CA THR A 45 -29.37 16.47 3.03
C THR A 45 -29.11 15.11 2.35
N ARG A 46 -29.54 14.02 2.98
CA ARG A 46 -29.37 12.65 2.48
C ARG A 46 -30.27 12.34 1.29
N ALA A 47 -31.54 12.75 1.33
CA ALA A 47 -32.57 12.34 0.38
C ALA A 47 -32.22 12.57 -1.11
N PRO A 48 -31.65 13.72 -1.54
CA PRO A 48 -31.35 13.93 -2.95
C PRO A 48 -30.03 13.29 -3.43
N ILE A 49 -29.25 12.66 -2.55
CA ILE A 49 -27.93 12.12 -2.90
C ILE A 49 -28.01 11.06 -4.01
N ALA A 50 -28.85 10.03 -3.83
CA ALA A 50 -28.95 8.92 -4.78
C ALA A 50 -29.46 9.40 -6.15
N ALA A 51 -30.45 10.29 -6.17
CA ALA A 51 -30.97 10.88 -7.40
C ALA A 51 -29.97 11.81 -8.11
N SER A 52 -28.99 12.36 -7.37
CA SER A 52 -27.97 13.27 -7.90
C SER A 52 -26.71 12.55 -8.37
N LEU A 53 -26.62 11.21 -8.23
CA LEU A 53 -25.42 10.44 -8.58
C LEU A 53 -25.01 10.62 -10.04
N GLY A 54 -25.98 10.67 -10.97
CA GLY A 54 -25.71 10.86 -12.40
C GLY A 54 -24.95 12.15 -12.73
N LEU A 55 -25.01 13.16 -11.87
CA LEU A 55 -24.29 14.43 -12.05
C LEU A 55 -22.77 14.27 -11.88
N LEU A 56 -22.30 13.19 -11.25
CA LEU A 56 -20.87 12.93 -11.10
C LEU A 56 -20.20 12.53 -12.42
N ALA A 57 -20.97 12.07 -13.41
CA ALA A 57 -20.45 11.70 -14.73
C ALA A 57 -19.85 12.90 -15.47
N ASP A 58 -20.34 14.11 -15.21
CA ASP A 58 -19.87 15.35 -15.85
C ASP A 58 -18.60 15.92 -15.17
N ILE A 59 -18.14 15.32 -14.07
CA ILE A 59 -16.98 15.79 -13.32
C ILE A 59 -15.69 15.22 -13.93
N PRO A 60 -14.64 16.05 -14.11
CA PRO A 60 -13.33 15.57 -14.55
C PRO A 60 -12.81 14.43 -13.66
N GLN A 61 -12.32 13.37 -14.29
CA GLN A 61 -11.84 12.16 -13.61
C GLN A 61 -10.72 12.45 -12.59
N SER A 62 -9.86 13.45 -12.84
CA SER A 62 -8.83 13.88 -11.88
C SER A 62 -9.42 14.41 -10.57
N ARG A 63 -10.55 15.13 -10.61
CA ARG A 63 -11.22 15.63 -9.40
C ARG A 63 -11.89 14.51 -8.62
N LEU A 64 -12.51 13.56 -9.32
CA LEU A 64 -13.08 12.37 -8.68
C LEU A 64 -12.00 11.51 -8.02
N PHE A 65 -10.85 11.37 -8.69
CA PHE A 65 -9.68 10.69 -8.15
C PHE A 65 -9.17 11.35 -6.87
N ASP A 66 -8.99 12.68 -6.85
CA ASP A 66 -8.58 13.41 -5.64
C ASP A 66 -9.56 13.24 -4.48
N GLU A 67 -10.86 13.23 -4.77
CA GLU A 67 -11.89 13.06 -3.74
C GLU A 67 -12.00 11.62 -3.25
N MET A 68 -11.79 10.63 -4.13
CA MET A 68 -11.63 9.23 -3.76
C MET A 68 -10.45 9.06 -2.80
N LEU A 69 -9.27 9.63 -3.13
CA LEU A 69 -8.11 9.56 -2.24
C LEU A 69 -8.39 10.20 -0.88
N LYS A 70 -9.00 11.39 -0.87
CA LYS A 70 -9.40 12.04 0.40
C LYS A 70 -10.45 11.24 1.17
N LEU A 71 -11.32 10.47 0.51
CA LEU A 71 -12.30 9.63 1.18
C LEU A 71 -11.64 8.42 1.85
N LEU A 72 -10.64 7.83 1.21
CA LEU A 72 -9.95 6.63 1.70
C LEU A 72 -8.77 6.92 2.63
N GLN A 73 -8.22 8.13 2.65
CA GLN A 73 -7.00 8.48 3.39
C GLN A 73 -7.23 9.43 4.58
N THR A 74 -8.46 9.51 5.08
CA THR A 74 -8.80 10.36 6.25
C THR A 74 -8.91 9.63 7.57
N GLY A 75 -8.43 8.39 7.68
CA GLY A 75 -8.48 7.62 8.92
C GLY A 75 -9.83 6.95 9.20
N HIS A 76 -10.70 6.92 8.19
CA HIS A 76 -12.08 6.42 8.28
C HIS A 76 -12.52 5.75 6.97
N ALA A 77 -11.62 5.04 6.28
CA ALA A 77 -11.85 4.43 4.98
C ALA A 77 -12.98 3.40 5.04
N LEU A 78 -12.96 2.48 6.01
CA LEU A 78 -14.01 1.47 6.16
C LEU A 78 -15.37 2.09 6.47
N ALA A 79 -15.40 3.03 7.42
CA ALA A 79 -16.62 3.77 7.75
C ALA A 79 -17.14 4.55 6.51
N SER A 80 -16.24 5.07 5.67
CA SER A 80 -16.63 5.77 4.44
C SER A 80 -17.25 4.83 3.42
N ILE A 81 -16.71 3.62 3.28
CA ILE A 81 -17.27 2.59 2.41
C ILE A 81 -18.66 2.15 2.90
N GLU A 82 -18.83 1.94 4.21
CA GLU A 82 -20.13 1.61 4.80
C GLU A 82 -21.16 2.72 4.57
N GLN A 83 -20.75 4.00 4.71
CA GLN A 83 -21.63 5.13 4.43
C GLN A 83 -21.98 5.26 2.94
N LEU A 84 -21.04 4.98 2.02
CA LEU A 84 -21.32 4.91 0.59
C LEU A 84 -22.38 3.85 0.29
N GLN A 85 -22.23 2.65 0.84
CA GLN A 85 -23.19 1.56 0.68
C GLN A 85 -24.57 1.93 1.26
N ALA A 86 -24.62 2.48 2.47
CA ALA A 86 -25.87 2.92 3.10
C ALA A 86 -26.57 4.07 2.37
N ALA A 87 -25.82 4.88 1.62
CA ALA A 87 -26.36 5.96 0.80
C ALA A 87 -26.78 5.53 -0.62
N GLY A 88 -26.62 4.25 -0.98
CA GLY A 88 -26.88 3.75 -2.33
C GLY A 88 -25.83 4.22 -3.36
N LEU A 89 -24.64 4.57 -2.89
CA LEU A 89 -23.52 5.10 -3.68
C LEU A 89 -22.35 4.11 -3.79
N ALA A 90 -22.66 2.81 -3.73
CA ALA A 90 -21.63 1.77 -3.83
C ALA A 90 -20.96 1.70 -5.20
N GLN A 91 -21.63 2.22 -6.25
CA GLN A 91 -21.17 2.23 -7.63
C GLN A 91 -21.53 3.55 -8.33
N GLY A 92 -20.85 3.86 -9.44
CA GLY A 92 -21.21 4.97 -10.32
C GLY A 92 -20.55 6.30 -9.97
N ILE A 93 -19.65 6.34 -8.98
CA ILE A 93 -18.86 7.54 -8.66
C ILE A 93 -17.59 7.56 -9.51
N TYR A 94 -16.79 6.51 -9.42
CA TYR A 94 -15.50 6.41 -10.10
C TYR A 94 -15.08 4.94 -10.16
N PRO A 95 -14.63 4.41 -11.31
CA PRO A 95 -14.39 2.97 -11.47
C PRO A 95 -13.46 2.34 -10.42
N LEU A 96 -12.39 3.03 -10.02
CA LEU A 96 -11.51 2.52 -8.96
C LEU A 96 -12.16 2.57 -7.57
N LEU A 97 -13.02 3.55 -7.29
CA LEU A 97 -13.74 3.60 -6.02
C LEU A 97 -14.75 2.46 -5.93
N ASP A 98 -15.47 2.19 -7.02
CA ASP A 98 -16.41 1.08 -7.12
C ASP A 98 -15.69 -0.25 -6.83
N LEU A 99 -14.47 -0.41 -7.36
CA LEU A 99 -13.63 -1.59 -7.09
C LEU A 99 -13.19 -1.68 -5.62
N VAL A 100 -12.80 -0.56 -5.00
CA VAL A 100 -12.47 -0.51 -3.56
C VAL A 100 -13.67 -0.93 -2.71
N VAL A 101 -14.87 -0.40 -3.01
CA VAL A 101 -16.10 -0.73 -2.29
C VAL A 101 -16.45 -2.20 -2.48
N GLN A 102 -16.35 -2.71 -3.71
CA GLN A 102 -16.62 -4.11 -4.02
C GLN A 102 -15.68 -5.07 -3.27
N ARG A 103 -14.40 -4.71 -3.17
CA ARG A 103 -13.36 -5.54 -2.54
C ARG A 103 -13.15 -5.23 -1.06
N ALA A 104 -13.93 -4.35 -0.45
CA ALA A 104 -13.73 -3.94 0.94
C ALA A 104 -13.82 -5.08 1.97
N GLN A 105 -14.47 -6.19 1.60
CA GLN A 105 -14.57 -7.40 2.43
C GLN A 105 -13.53 -8.47 2.10
N ASP A 106 -12.75 -8.31 1.04
CA ASP A 106 -11.60 -9.18 0.78
C ASP A 106 -10.59 -9.02 1.94
N PRO A 107 -10.11 -10.11 2.56
CA PRO A 107 -9.25 -10.02 3.75
C PRO A 107 -7.99 -9.17 3.55
N PHE A 108 -7.41 -9.21 2.35
CA PHE A 108 -6.19 -8.46 2.03
C PHE A 108 -6.48 -6.97 1.88
N VAL A 109 -7.52 -6.63 1.12
CA VAL A 109 -7.95 -5.22 0.95
C VAL A 109 -8.46 -4.63 2.26
N ARG A 110 -9.24 -5.39 3.03
CA ARG A 110 -9.75 -4.98 4.35
C ARG A 110 -8.59 -4.69 5.31
N SER A 111 -7.58 -5.55 5.35
CA SER A 111 -6.37 -5.34 6.17
C SER A 111 -5.62 -4.08 5.77
N ALA A 112 -5.49 -3.82 4.46
CA ALA A 112 -4.85 -2.59 3.96
C ALA A 112 -5.64 -1.31 4.32
N LEU A 113 -6.98 -1.36 4.29
CA LEU A 113 -7.85 -0.25 4.70
C LEU A 113 -7.74 0.01 6.21
N LEU A 114 -7.74 -1.05 7.03
CA LEU A 114 -7.54 -0.94 8.48
C LEU A 114 -6.17 -0.36 8.83
N ASP A 115 -5.11 -0.83 8.18
CA ASP A 115 -3.75 -0.31 8.38
C ASP A 115 -3.67 1.17 7.97
N THR A 116 -4.31 1.54 6.86
CA THR A 116 -4.41 2.94 6.42
C THR A 116 -5.09 3.80 7.48
N ASP A 117 -6.22 3.33 8.02
CA ASP A 117 -6.96 4.06 9.04
C ASP A 117 -6.16 4.25 10.32
N ARG A 118 -5.50 3.18 10.80
CA ARG A 118 -4.61 3.22 11.96
C ARG A 118 -3.47 4.22 11.77
N ARG A 119 -2.78 4.16 10.63
CA ARG A 119 -1.63 5.04 10.34
C ARG A 119 -2.02 6.51 10.31
N VAL A 120 -3.17 6.85 9.71
CA VAL A 120 -3.66 8.23 9.71
C VAL A 120 -4.02 8.68 11.12
N GLY A 121 -4.62 7.81 11.94
CA GLY A 121 -4.89 8.06 13.36
C GLY A 121 -3.63 8.33 14.18
N GLU A 122 -2.54 7.63 13.88
CA GLU A 122 -1.21 7.83 14.47
C GLU A 122 -0.44 9.05 13.89
N GLY A 123 -1.03 9.81 12.97
CA GLY A 123 -0.38 10.94 12.30
C GLY A 123 0.74 10.55 11.33
N LYS A 124 0.85 9.26 10.97
CA LYS A 124 1.86 8.76 10.03
C LYS A 124 1.40 9.02 8.58
N PRO A 125 2.34 9.32 7.65
CA PRO A 125 2.00 9.49 6.25
C PRO A 125 1.53 8.18 5.62
N VAL A 126 0.53 8.28 4.73
CA VAL A 126 0.00 7.16 3.93
C VAL A 126 0.20 7.44 2.44
N ALA A 127 0.68 6.43 1.71
CA ALA A 127 0.93 6.54 0.27
C ALA A 127 -0.30 6.06 -0.53
N PRO A 128 -0.88 6.89 -1.42
CA PRO A 128 -1.99 6.49 -2.28
C PRO A 128 -1.70 5.27 -3.15
N SER A 129 -0.48 5.19 -3.68
CA SER A 129 0.00 4.09 -4.50
C SER A 129 -0.05 2.75 -3.75
N PHE A 130 0.25 2.74 -2.45
CA PHE A 130 0.22 1.51 -1.66
C PHE A 130 -1.19 0.92 -1.52
N LEU A 131 -2.18 1.75 -1.17
CA LEU A 131 -3.56 1.28 -1.03
C LEU A 131 -4.11 0.77 -2.37
N LEU A 132 -3.87 1.50 -3.46
CA LEU A 132 -4.30 1.08 -4.79
C LEU A 132 -3.57 -0.20 -5.25
N ALA A 133 -2.28 -0.35 -4.91
CA ALA A 133 -1.54 -1.58 -5.17
C ALA A 133 -2.20 -2.78 -4.47
N CYS A 134 -2.71 -2.58 -3.24
CA CYS A 134 -3.39 -3.64 -2.48
C CYS A 134 -4.73 -4.00 -3.12
N VAL A 135 -5.53 -2.99 -3.47
CA VAL A 135 -6.86 -3.18 -4.07
C VAL A 135 -6.79 -3.94 -5.40
N LEU A 136 -5.76 -3.68 -6.21
CA LEU A 136 -5.59 -4.27 -7.54
C LEU A 136 -4.75 -5.56 -7.55
N TRP A 137 -4.27 -6.00 -6.38
CA TRP A 137 -3.36 -7.14 -6.29
C TRP A 137 -3.95 -8.43 -6.83
N SER A 138 -5.23 -8.70 -6.57
CA SER A 138 -5.90 -9.91 -7.06
C SER A 138 -5.88 -9.99 -8.58
N ASP A 139 -6.14 -8.89 -9.29
CA ASP A 139 -6.09 -8.85 -10.76
C ASP A 139 -4.67 -9.15 -11.27
N VAL A 140 -3.65 -8.52 -10.67
CA VAL A 140 -2.24 -8.73 -11.05
C VAL A 140 -1.83 -10.17 -10.81
N ARG A 141 -2.16 -10.71 -9.64
CA ARG A 141 -1.82 -12.07 -9.24
C ARG A 141 -2.48 -13.10 -10.16
N GLU A 142 -3.77 -12.95 -10.46
CA GLU A 142 -4.48 -13.85 -11.37
C GLU A 142 -3.92 -13.80 -12.79
N GLY A 143 -3.67 -12.58 -13.31
CA GLY A 143 -3.04 -12.38 -14.61
C GLY A 143 -1.63 -12.98 -14.69
N TRP A 144 -0.87 -12.89 -13.60
CA TRP A 144 0.47 -13.45 -13.49
C TRP A 144 0.44 -14.98 -13.46
N GLN A 145 -0.41 -15.57 -12.62
CA GLN A 145 -0.56 -17.03 -12.50
C GLN A 145 -1.03 -17.66 -13.82
N ARG A 146 -1.93 -16.99 -14.56
CA ARG A 146 -2.37 -17.43 -15.89
C ARG A 146 -1.21 -17.56 -16.87
N ARG A 147 -0.31 -16.56 -16.89
CA ARG A 147 0.86 -16.53 -17.77
C ARG A 147 1.93 -17.53 -17.37
N LEU A 148 2.16 -17.72 -16.07
CA LEU A 148 3.03 -18.78 -15.56
C LEU A 148 2.57 -20.17 -16.03
N LYS A 149 1.27 -20.45 -15.94
CA LYS A 149 0.67 -21.70 -16.44
C LYS A 149 0.81 -21.87 -17.96
N ALA A 150 0.87 -20.77 -18.71
CA ALA A 150 1.11 -20.78 -20.14
C ALA A 150 2.60 -20.93 -20.52
N GLY A 151 3.50 -21.08 -19.54
CA GLY A 151 4.94 -21.27 -19.78
C GLY A 151 5.73 -19.98 -19.99
N VAL A 152 5.12 -18.81 -19.77
CA VAL A 152 5.83 -17.52 -19.83
C VAL A 152 6.80 -17.43 -18.63
N PRO A 153 8.06 -17.01 -18.83
CA PRO A 153 9.01 -16.86 -17.72
C PRO A 153 8.48 -15.91 -16.62
N PRO A 154 8.83 -16.11 -15.33
CA PRO A 154 8.15 -15.42 -14.23
C PRO A 154 8.18 -13.90 -14.24
N PHE A 155 9.32 -13.31 -14.62
CA PHE A 155 9.48 -11.85 -14.63
C PHE A 155 8.72 -11.18 -15.79
N PRO A 156 8.87 -11.62 -17.06
CA PRO A 156 7.98 -11.19 -18.15
C PRO A 156 6.51 -11.38 -17.84
N ALA A 157 6.13 -12.54 -17.28
CA ALA A 157 4.74 -12.84 -16.94
C ALA A 157 4.15 -11.83 -15.94
N LEU A 158 4.93 -11.39 -14.95
CA LEU A 158 4.48 -10.39 -13.99
C LEU A 158 4.35 -9.01 -14.63
N HIS A 159 5.34 -8.60 -15.43
CA HIS A 159 5.31 -7.31 -16.12
C HIS A 159 4.08 -7.18 -17.03
N GLU A 160 3.81 -8.20 -17.84
CA GLU A 160 2.64 -8.21 -18.72
C GLU A 160 1.31 -8.23 -17.95
N ALA A 161 1.24 -8.94 -16.82
CA ALA A 161 0.06 -8.95 -15.97
C ALA A 161 -0.20 -7.58 -15.34
N VAL A 162 0.87 -6.89 -14.92
CA VAL A 162 0.79 -5.52 -14.41
C VAL A 162 0.30 -4.56 -15.50
N ASP A 163 0.83 -4.66 -16.72
CA ASP A 163 0.40 -3.83 -17.85
C ASP A 163 -1.08 -4.05 -18.20
N GLU A 164 -1.56 -5.29 -18.21
CA GLU A 164 -2.98 -5.63 -18.42
C GLU A 164 -3.90 -4.96 -17.38
N VAL A 165 -3.49 -4.93 -16.11
CA VAL A 165 -4.28 -4.29 -15.03
C VAL A 165 -4.33 -2.78 -15.20
N PHE A 166 -3.23 -2.13 -15.57
CA PHE A 166 -3.24 -0.70 -15.83
C PHE A 166 -4.17 -0.32 -16.97
N GLU A 167 -4.13 -1.06 -18.08
CA GLU A 167 -4.96 -0.82 -19.25
C GLU A 167 -6.45 -1.06 -18.96
N SER A 168 -6.77 -2.11 -18.20
CA SER A 168 -8.16 -2.53 -17.96
C SER A 168 -8.86 -1.83 -16.79
N ARG A 169 -8.13 -1.35 -15.78
CA ARG A 169 -8.72 -0.84 -14.53
C ARG A 169 -8.45 0.63 -14.22
N ILE A 170 -7.31 1.15 -14.65
CA ILE A 170 -6.81 2.45 -14.17
C ILE A 170 -6.97 3.56 -15.22
N GLY A 171 -6.96 3.22 -16.52
CA GLY A 171 -7.00 4.21 -17.60
C GLY A 171 -5.87 5.24 -17.52
N ASP A 172 -6.02 6.38 -18.21
CA ASP A 172 -4.94 7.37 -18.38
C ASP A 172 -4.61 8.21 -17.13
N VAL A 173 -5.55 8.38 -16.19
CA VAL A 173 -5.42 9.40 -15.12
C VAL A 173 -4.48 8.98 -13.99
N SER A 174 -4.34 7.68 -13.73
CA SER A 174 -3.58 7.16 -12.57
C SER A 174 -2.39 6.26 -12.98
N GLY A 175 -2.43 5.66 -14.17
CA GLY A 175 -1.51 4.58 -14.56
C GLY A 175 -0.16 5.02 -15.12
N ARG A 176 -0.08 6.21 -15.72
CA ARG A 176 1.12 6.70 -16.43
C ARG A 176 1.98 7.67 -15.61
N GLY A 177 1.57 7.98 -14.38
CA GLY A 177 2.25 8.90 -13.49
C GLY A 177 3.11 8.23 -12.43
N LYS A 178 3.60 9.04 -11.48
CA LYS A 178 4.35 8.59 -10.30
C LYS A 178 3.64 7.47 -9.53
N LEU A 179 2.31 7.54 -9.43
CA LEU A 179 1.50 6.56 -8.73
C LEU A 179 1.59 5.17 -9.38
N GLY A 180 1.48 5.10 -10.70
CA GLY A 180 1.67 3.85 -11.45
C GLY A 180 3.08 3.28 -11.29
N ALA A 181 4.11 4.13 -11.35
CA ALA A 181 5.49 3.70 -11.13
C ALA A 181 5.69 3.10 -9.73
N ASP A 182 5.16 3.75 -8.69
CA ASP A 182 5.23 3.26 -7.31
C ASP A 182 4.54 1.88 -7.16
N MET A 183 3.34 1.69 -7.77
CA MET A 183 2.64 0.40 -7.73
C MET A 183 3.40 -0.71 -8.44
N ARG A 184 3.97 -0.41 -9.62
CA ARG A 184 4.83 -1.34 -10.39
C ARG A 184 6.02 -1.79 -9.56
N GLU A 185 6.67 -0.86 -8.87
CA GLU A 185 7.82 -1.17 -8.02
C GLU A 185 7.40 -2.09 -6.85
N ILE A 186 6.28 -1.80 -6.18
CA ILE A 186 5.75 -2.65 -5.09
C ILE A 186 5.50 -4.09 -5.59
N TRP A 187 4.82 -4.26 -6.72
CA TRP A 187 4.48 -5.58 -7.26
C TRP A 187 5.70 -6.34 -7.79
N THR A 188 6.56 -5.70 -8.56
CA THR A 188 7.78 -6.33 -9.13
C THR A 188 8.82 -6.66 -8.06
N MET A 189 8.73 -6.05 -6.88
CA MET A 189 9.52 -6.42 -5.71
C MET A 189 9.07 -7.74 -5.08
N GLN A 190 7.81 -8.12 -5.22
CA GLN A 190 7.23 -9.28 -4.53
C GLN A 190 8.00 -10.59 -4.74
N PRO A 191 8.35 -11.01 -5.98
CA PRO A 191 9.10 -12.25 -6.20
C PRO A 191 10.56 -12.17 -5.74
N ARG A 192 11.08 -10.96 -5.46
CA ARG A 192 12.46 -10.77 -4.99
C ARG A 192 12.60 -11.12 -3.51
N PHE A 193 11.52 -11.05 -2.74
CA PHE A 193 11.51 -11.45 -1.33
C PHE A 193 11.78 -12.96 -1.15
N ASP A 194 11.50 -13.80 -2.15
CA ASP A 194 11.82 -15.23 -2.10
C ASP A 194 13.34 -15.50 -2.13
N LYS A 195 14.13 -14.56 -2.65
CA LYS A 195 15.59 -14.69 -2.79
C LYS A 195 16.34 -14.22 -1.54
N ARG A 196 16.44 -15.11 -0.55
CA ARG A 196 17.11 -14.89 0.75
C ARG A 196 18.60 -15.23 0.80
N THR A 197 19.24 -15.46 -0.35
CA THR A 197 20.68 -15.85 -0.43
C THR A 197 21.49 -14.90 -1.29
N GLY A 198 22.79 -14.79 -1.01
CA GLY A 198 23.73 -13.96 -1.78
C GLY A 198 23.54 -12.47 -1.51
N SER A 199 23.85 -11.62 -2.49
CA SER A 199 23.73 -10.15 -2.35
C SER A 199 22.31 -9.60 -2.53
N SER A 200 21.36 -10.44 -2.97
CA SER A 200 19.99 -10.02 -3.29
C SER A 200 19.30 -9.34 -2.10
N PRO A 201 19.32 -9.90 -0.87
CA PRO A 201 18.69 -9.25 0.29
C PRO A 201 19.23 -7.86 0.60
N PHE A 202 20.55 -7.70 0.60
CA PHE A 202 21.21 -6.42 0.82
C PHE A 202 20.75 -5.36 -0.21
N SER A 203 20.77 -5.72 -1.49
CA SER A 203 20.33 -4.81 -2.56
C SER A 203 18.82 -4.49 -2.53
N LEU A 204 18.02 -5.34 -1.88
CA LEU A 204 16.57 -5.14 -1.79
C LEU A 204 16.21 -4.13 -0.71
N VAL A 205 16.88 -4.20 0.45
CA VAL A 205 16.66 -3.27 1.57
C VAL A 205 17.04 -1.84 1.21
N GLU A 206 18.00 -1.65 0.31
CA GLU A 206 18.43 -0.34 -0.19
C GLU A 206 17.44 0.31 -1.19
N GLN A 207 16.43 -0.43 -1.66
CA GLN A 207 15.48 0.11 -2.64
C GLN A 207 14.62 1.23 -2.03
N PRO A 208 14.38 2.35 -2.74
CA PRO A 208 13.59 3.47 -2.23
C PRO A 208 12.17 3.10 -1.77
N ARG A 209 11.58 2.05 -2.36
CA ARG A 209 10.25 1.52 -1.99
C ARG A 209 10.30 0.24 -1.17
N PHE A 210 11.44 -0.14 -0.60
CA PHE A 210 11.55 -1.34 0.23
C PHE A 210 10.46 -1.40 1.31
N ARG A 211 10.25 -0.30 2.05
CA ARG A 211 9.23 -0.29 3.11
C ARG A 211 7.83 -0.59 2.60
N ALA A 212 7.43 -0.01 1.47
CA ALA A 212 6.13 -0.28 0.86
C ALA A 212 6.05 -1.72 0.32
N GLY A 213 7.11 -2.23 -0.30
CA GLY A 213 7.17 -3.62 -0.76
C GLY A 213 7.10 -4.63 0.39
N PHE A 214 7.76 -4.32 1.52
CA PHE A 214 7.78 -5.14 2.73
C PHE A 214 6.45 -5.07 3.49
N ASP A 215 5.85 -3.90 3.66
CA ASP A 215 4.50 -3.77 4.25
C ASP A 215 3.48 -4.57 3.42
N PHE A 216 3.62 -4.61 2.09
CA PHE A 216 2.79 -5.42 1.20
C PHE A 216 3.03 -6.92 1.39
N LEU A 217 4.30 -7.35 1.52
CA LEU A 217 4.66 -8.73 1.85
C LEU A 217 4.04 -9.16 3.18
N ARG A 218 4.11 -8.31 4.21
CA ARG A 218 3.53 -8.57 5.53
C ARG A 218 2.02 -8.74 5.46
N LEU A 219 1.32 -7.89 4.71
CA LEU A 219 -0.11 -8.04 4.50
C LEU A 219 -0.44 -9.37 3.80
N ARG A 220 0.38 -9.83 2.85
CA ARG A 220 0.18 -11.11 2.16
C ARG A 220 0.38 -12.29 3.09
N ALA A 221 1.40 -12.25 3.94
CA ALA A 221 1.61 -13.25 4.98
C ALA A 221 0.45 -13.28 5.98
N LEU A 222 -0.03 -12.11 6.43
CA LEU A 222 -1.15 -11.99 7.37
C LEU A 222 -2.45 -12.65 6.88
N VAL A 223 -2.70 -12.65 5.57
CA VAL A 223 -3.89 -13.29 4.98
C VAL A 223 -3.64 -14.73 4.52
N GLY A 224 -2.47 -15.29 4.84
CA GLY A 224 -2.10 -16.66 4.49
C GLY A 224 -1.72 -16.87 3.02
N GLU A 225 -1.42 -15.81 2.26
CA GLU A 225 -0.91 -15.96 0.88
C GLU A 225 0.55 -16.42 0.82
N LEU A 226 1.29 -16.19 1.90
CA LEU A 226 2.71 -16.49 2.04
C LEU A 226 2.98 -17.04 3.43
N ASP A 227 4.11 -17.74 3.56
CA ASP A 227 4.62 -18.18 4.85
C ASP A 227 4.95 -16.99 5.76
N GLU A 228 4.48 -17.03 7.00
CA GLU A 228 4.76 -16.02 8.01
C GLU A 228 6.26 -15.94 8.34
N GLU A 229 6.97 -17.08 8.28
CA GLU A 229 8.43 -17.11 8.48
C GLU A 229 9.17 -16.23 7.46
N LEU A 230 8.64 -16.12 6.24
CA LEU A 230 9.23 -15.27 5.22
C LEU A 230 9.15 -13.79 5.62
N ALA A 231 7.97 -13.35 6.07
CA ALA A 231 7.77 -11.97 6.51
C ALA A 231 8.62 -11.65 7.75
N HIS A 232 8.65 -12.56 8.72
CA HIS A 232 9.44 -12.41 9.94
C HIS A 232 10.95 -12.31 9.64
N TRP A 233 11.47 -13.19 8.77
CA TRP A 233 12.88 -13.15 8.37
C TRP A 233 13.26 -11.78 7.76
N TRP A 234 12.41 -11.23 6.89
CA TRP A 234 12.66 -9.92 6.26
C TRP A 234 12.54 -8.76 7.24
N GLU A 235 11.66 -8.85 8.23
CA GLU A 235 11.56 -7.88 9.31
C GLU A 235 12.88 -7.82 10.09
N THR A 236 13.31 -8.97 10.61
CA THR A 236 14.57 -9.09 11.35
C THR A 236 15.74 -8.63 10.51
N PHE A 237 15.83 -9.06 9.24
CA PHE A 237 16.92 -8.68 8.34
C PHE A 237 16.96 -7.16 8.11
N SER A 238 15.79 -6.51 7.96
CA SER A 238 15.72 -5.07 7.71
C SER A 238 16.17 -4.23 8.90
N LEU A 239 15.94 -4.70 10.13
CA LEU A 239 16.30 -4.02 11.38
C LEU A 239 17.69 -4.40 11.90
N ALA A 240 18.23 -5.54 11.44
CA ALA A 240 19.51 -6.08 11.88
C ALA A 240 20.72 -5.21 11.45
N SER A 241 21.80 -5.32 12.24
CA SER A 241 23.11 -4.76 11.89
C SER A 241 23.77 -5.55 10.75
N GLU A 242 24.72 -4.92 10.05
CA GLU A 242 25.43 -5.55 8.92
C GLU A 242 26.06 -6.93 9.24
N PRO A 243 26.71 -7.16 10.40
CA PRO A 243 27.20 -8.48 10.77
C PRO A 243 26.06 -9.52 10.87
N VAL A 244 24.98 -9.17 11.57
CA VAL A 244 23.82 -10.06 11.76
C VAL A 244 23.14 -10.39 10.43
N ARG A 245 23.02 -9.41 9.52
CA ARG A 245 22.49 -9.64 8.17
C ARG A 245 23.30 -10.68 7.39
N ARG A 246 24.63 -10.67 7.52
CA ARG A 246 25.50 -11.67 6.86
C ARG A 246 25.27 -13.06 7.44
N ASP A 247 25.21 -13.17 8.76
CA ASP A 247 24.96 -14.43 9.45
C ASP A 247 23.61 -15.04 9.03
N MET A 248 22.55 -14.23 8.97
CA MET A 248 21.22 -14.65 8.52
C MET A 248 21.20 -15.21 7.09
N VAL A 249 21.95 -14.57 6.17
CA VAL A 249 22.04 -15.02 4.77
C VAL A 249 22.85 -16.31 4.65
N ASP A 250 23.93 -16.42 5.42
CA ASP A 250 24.77 -17.63 5.47
C ASP A 250 24.02 -18.82 6.09
N GLU A 251 23.18 -18.59 7.10
CA GLU A 251 22.33 -19.63 7.68
C GLU A 251 21.38 -20.25 6.64
N ILE A 252 20.66 -19.42 5.87
CA ILE A 252 19.78 -19.90 4.79
C ILE A 252 20.58 -20.65 3.73
N ARG A 253 21.77 -20.15 3.36
CA ARG A 253 22.65 -20.81 2.39
C ARG A 253 23.07 -22.21 2.89
N LEU A 254 23.50 -22.32 4.14
CA LEU A 254 23.93 -23.58 4.74
C LEU A 254 22.76 -24.57 4.85
N ALA A 255 21.57 -24.11 5.23
CA ALA A 255 20.35 -24.92 5.26
C ALA A 255 20.01 -25.50 3.88
N GLN A 256 20.08 -24.68 2.82
CA GLN A 256 19.86 -25.13 1.44
C GLN A 256 20.92 -26.14 0.97
N GLN A 257 22.19 -25.96 1.35
CA GLN A 257 23.26 -26.92 1.03
C GLN A 257 23.03 -28.27 1.73
N ARG A 258 22.63 -28.25 3.01
CA ARG A 258 22.30 -29.45 3.80
C ARG A 258 21.08 -30.20 3.24
N ALA A 259 20.08 -29.47 2.75
CA ALA A 259 18.91 -30.09 2.11
C ALA A 259 19.28 -30.79 0.78
N LYS A 260 20.16 -30.19 -0.02
CA LYS A 260 20.65 -30.79 -1.28
C LYS A 260 21.52 -32.02 -1.05
N SER A 261 22.37 -32.04 -0.02
CA SER A 261 23.22 -33.19 0.28
C SER A 261 22.45 -34.38 0.90
N ARG A 262 21.26 -34.13 1.47
CA ARG A 262 20.40 -35.15 2.07
C ARG A 262 19.42 -35.84 1.11
N SER A 263 19.27 -35.37 -0.13
CA SER A 263 18.46 -36.06 -1.15
C SER A 263 19.26 -37.20 -1.80
N PRO A 264 18.98 -38.49 -1.50
CA PRO A 264 19.72 -39.59 -2.10
C PRO A 264 19.20 -39.81 -3.52
N GLY A 265 20.11 -39.90 -4.48
CA GLY A 265 19.79 -40.35 -5.82
C GLY A 265 19.16 -41.74 -5.78
N LYS A 266 17.96 -41.88 -6.35
CA LYS A 266 17.51 -43.16 -6.93
C LYS A 266 18.49 -43.52 -8.05
N SER A 267 19.54 -44.26 -7.74
CA SER A 267 20.24 -45.08 -8.73
C SER A 267 19.61 -46.47 -8.69
N GLU A 268 18.77 -46.74 -9.69
CA GLU A 268 18.43 -48.11 -10.05
C GLU A 268 19.69 -48.77 -10.62
N GLY A 269 20.42 -49.48 -9.75
CA GLY A 269 21.53 -50.35 -10.08
C GLY A 269 21.12 -51.81 -9.85
N LYS A 270 20.74 -52.48 -10.92
CA LYS A 270 20.34 -53.88 -11.04
C LYS A 270 21.49 -54.83 -10.64
N GLY A 271 21.27 -55.77 -9.71
CA GLY A 271 22.04 -57.02 -9.65
C GLY A 271 22.32 -57.59 -8.25
N GLY A 272 21.84 -58.81 -7.98
CA GLY A 272 22.46 -59.71 -6.99
C GLY A 272 21.51 -60.36 -5.99
N ARG A 273 21.15 -61.63 -6.25
CA ARG A 273 20.48 -62.56 -5.33
C ARG A 273 21.32 -62.79 -4.05
N GLY A 274 20.66 -62.96 -2.91
CA GLY A 274 21.26 -63.53 -1.70
C GLY A 274 20.28 -63.55 -0.53
N ALA A 275 19.98 -64.74 -0.04
CA ALA A 275 18.92 -65.04 0.93
C ALA A 275 19.33 -64.81 2.39
N GLY A 276 18.33 -64.61 3.25
CA GLY A 276 18.31 -65.13 4.61
C GLY A 276 18.60 -64.14 5.74
N GLY A 277 17.70 -64.12 6.73
CA GLY A 277 18.02 -63.70 8.10
C GLY A 277 17.20 -62.53 8.61
N GLY A 278 16.05 -62.84 9.21
CA GLY A 278 15.18 -61.85 9.86
C GLY A 278 15.83 -61.17 11.07
N ARG A 279 15.45 -59.90 11.29
CA ARG A 279 15.64 -59.23 12.58
C ARG A 279 14.60 -58.11 12.77
N VAL A 280 13.60 -58.45 13.58
CA VAL A 280 12.83 -57.66 14.55
C VAL A 280 12.82 -56.13 14.36
N VAL A 281 11.68 -55.62 13.93
CA VAL A 281 11.29 -54.20 14.00
C VAL A 281 10.97 -53.86 15.46
N ARG A 282 11.65 -52.86 16.02
CA ARG A 282 11.27 -52.23 17.29
C ARG A 282 10.98 -50.76 17.02
N ALA A 283 9.72 -50.38 17.17
CA ALA A 283 9.28 -48.98 17.14
C ALA A 283 9.72 -48.25 18.42
N PRO A 284 9.98 -46.93 18.33
CA PRO A 284 9.67 -45.98 19.38
C PRO A 284 8.53 -45.07 18.89
N ALA A 285 7.34 -45.14 19.49
CA ALA A 285 6.94 -44.43 20.71
C ALA A 285 6.78 -42.91 20.47
N GLU A 286 5.53 -42.49 20.31
CA GLU A 286 5.08 -41.11 20.45
C GLU A 286 5.38 -40.58 21.86
N PRO A 287 5.52 -39.26 21.99
CA PRO A 287 4.74 -38.60 23.03
C PRO A 287 4.06 -37.31 22.55
N ARG A 288 2.73 -37.33 22.71
CA ARG A 288 1.87 -36.40 23.44
C ARG A 288 1.88 -34.90 23.11
N GLU A 289 0.67 -34.49 22.75
CA GLU A 289 0.06 -33.18 22.91
C GLU A 289 0.39 -32.54 24.26
N ASP A 290 0.64 -31.23 24.25
CA ASP A 290 0.29 -30.34 25.35
C ASP A 290 0.09 -28.89 24.84
N VAL A 291 -1.17 -28.46 25.00
CA VAL A 291 -1.68 -27.17 25.48
C VAL A 291 -1.46 -25.88 24.66
N ALA A 292 -2.61 -25.24 24.42
CA ALA A 292 -2.84 -23.93 23.84
C ALA A 292 -2.11 -22.77 24.55
N ALA A 293 -1.75 -21.75 23.77
CA ALA A 293 -1.53 -20.40 24.24
C ALA A 293 -2.21 -19.42 23.26
N GLU A 294 -3.04 -18.54 23.81
CA GLU A 294 -3.73 -17.44 23.13
C GLU A 294 -2.73 -16.38 22.61
N PRO A 295 -3.09 -15.58 21.59
CA PRO A 295 -2.17 -14.59 21.04
C PRO A 295 -2.07 -13.36 21.95
N GLU A 296 -0.86 -13.10 22.47
CA GLU A 296 -0.55 -11.85 23.15
C GLU A 296 -0.44 -10.69 22.14
N ALA A 297 -1.23 -9.65 22.38
CA ALA A 297 -1.06 -8.34 21.76
C ALA A 297 0.20 -7.68 22.33
N PHE A 298 1.14 -7.30 21.46
CA PHE A 298 2.28 -6.49 21.86
C PHE A 298 2.28 -5.11 21.22
N ASP A 299 2.25 -4.15 22.13
CA ASP A 299 2.45 -2.71 22.03
C ASP A 299 3.94 -2.41 21.83
N GLU A 300 4.27 -1.51 20.90
CA GLU A 300 5.54 -0.80 20.92
C GLU A 300 5.30 0.69 20.68
N GLY A 301 5.30 1.41 21.80
CA GLY A 301 5.69 2.80 21.86
C GLY A 301 7.21 2.95 21.83
N ILE A 302 7.70 3.89 21.03
CA ILE A 302 8.96 4.59 21.29
C ILE A 302 8.68 6.09 21.12
N GLU A 303 8.62 6.80 22.25
CA GLU A 303 8.68 8.25 22.33
C GLU A 303 10.13 8.75 22.32
N GLY A 304 10.33 9.89 21.64
CA GLY A 304 11.00 11.06 22.22
C GLY A 304 12.52 11.02 22.47
N ALA A 305 13.26 11.73 21.63
CA ALA A 305 14.48 12.41 22.06
C ALA A 305 14.42 13.89 21.62
N GLU A 306 14.24 14.79 22.59
CA GLU A 306 14.34 16.24 22.42
C GLU A 306 15.75 16.79 22.76
N GLU A 307 16.10 17.80 21.96
CA GLU A 307 16.90 19.02 22.20
C GLU A 307 18.33 19.03 22.78
N GLY A 308 19.21 19.71 22.02
CA GLY A 308 20.26 20.57 22.59
C GLY A 308 21.44 20.88 21.67
N ALA A 309 21.41 22.02 20.95
CA ALA A 309 22.48 23.01 20.77
C ALA A 309 22.51 23.67 19.37
N ALA A 310 22.20 24.97 19.35
CA ALA A 310 22.34 25.86 18.20
C ALA A 310 23.81 26.13 17.83
N PRO A 311 24.09 26.52 16.57
CA PRO A 311 25.15 27.48 16.32
C PRO A 311 24.73 28.70 15.48
N ALA A 312 25.51 29.76 15.70
CA ALA A 312 25.26 31.15 15.38
C ALA A 312 25.22 31.52 13.88
N LYS A 313 24.44 32.57 13.60
CA LYS A 313 24.35 33.32 12.34
C LYS A 313 25.74 33.77 11.85
N LYS A 314 26.10 33.41 10.61
CA LYS A 314 27.20 34.04 9.85
C LYS A 314 26.69 34.75 8.59
N ARG A 315 27.26 35.94 8.42
CA ARG A 315 26.85 37.06 7.55
C ARG A 315 26.92 36.72 6.06
N ARG A 316 25.87 37.15 5.34
CA ARG A 316 25.74 37.16 3.88
C ARG A 316 26.75 38.15 3.27
N ARG A 317 27.82 37.66 2.63
CA ARG A 317 28.75 38.50 1.83
C ARG A 317 28.15 38.74 0.44
N ARG A 318 27.91 40.02 0.13
CA ARG A 318 27.52 40.55 -1.19
C ARG A 318 28.61 40.26 -2.23
N ARG A 319 28.24 39.68 -3.36
CA ARG A 319 29.09 39.49 -4.54
C ARG A 319 29.04 40.78 -5.38
N ARG A 320 30.19 41.46 -5.53
CA ARG A 320 30.41 42.61 -6.42
C ARG A 320 30.41 42.13 -7.89
N LYS A 321 29.78 42.92 -8.75
CA LYS A 321 29.78 42.81 -10.22
C LYS A 321 30.88 43.74 -10.79
N PRO A 322 31.60 43.40 -11.86
CA PRO A 322 32.57 44.30 -12.48
C PRO A 322 31.91 45.32 -13.42
N ALA A 323 32.61 46.43 -13.62
CA ALA A 323 32.20 47.63 -14.33
C ALA A 323 32.66 47.66 -15.80
N GLY A 324 32.04 48.55 -16.58
CA GLY A 324 32.45 49.02 -17.91
C GLY A 324 31.45 48.65 -19.01
N GLY A 325 30.89 49.54 -19.82
CA GLY A 325 31.03 50.99 -19.96
C GLY A 325 30.03 51.44 -21.05
N GLY A 326 29.55 52.68 -20.97
CA GLY A 326 28.63 53.24 -21.96
C GLY A 326 28.41 54.72 -21.70
N ALA A 327 29.05 55.56 -22.51
CA ALA A 327 28.92 57.01 -22.56
C ALA A 327 27.53 57.42 -23.06
N GLY A 328 26.88 58.42 -22.44
CA GLY A 328 26.76 59.76 -23.04
C GLY A 328 25.31 60.27 -22.97
N PRO A 329 25.06 61.59 -23.04
CA PRO A 329 24.23 62.32 -22.06
C PRO A 329 23.01 63.07 -22.65
N ALA A 330 22.11 63.59 -21.79
CA ALA A 330 21.57 64.97 -21.78
C ALA A 330 20.27 65.11 -20.94
N GLU A 331 20.03 66.35 -20.50
CA GLU A 331 19.18 66.86 -19.42
C GLU A 331 17.65 66.83 -19.64
N PRO A 332 16.83 67.03 -18.58
CA PRO A 332 15.39 67.24 -18.70
C PRO A 332 15.03 68.73 -18.81
N GLY A 333 14.35 69.09 -19.91
CA GLY A 333 13.71 70.39 -20.11
C GLY A 333 12.27 70.44 -19.58
N THR A 334 11.90 71.63 -19.14
CA THR A 334 10.69 72.09 -18.48
C THR A 334 9.41 72.13 -19.35
N ALA A 335 8.28 72.19 -18.63
CA ALA A 335 6.90 72.44 -19.03
C ALA A 335 6.64 73.41 -20.21
N ALA A 336 5.58 73.12 -20.98
CA ALA A 336 4.58 74.08 -21.46
C ALA A 336 3.31 73.35 -21.95
N GLU A 337 2.16 73.91 -21.55
CA GLU A 337 0.78 73.85 -22.10
C GLU A 337 0.18 72.58 -22.73
#